data_AF-A0A948XW67-F1
#
_entry.id   AF-A0A948XW67-F1
#
_cell.length_a   1.000
_cell.length_b   1.000
_cell.length_c   1.000
_cell.angle_alpha   90.00
_cell.angle_beta   90.00
_cell.angle_gamma   90.00
#
_symmetry.space_group_name_H-M   'P 1'
#
loop_
_entity.id
_entity.type
_entity.pdbx_description
1 polymer ?
#
loop_
_entity_poly.entity_id
_entity_poly.type
_entity_poly.pdbx_seq_one_letter_code
_entity_poly.pdbx_strand_id
1 'polypeptide(L)'
;MRPGFALLSLCVALALPACTKVADEPPPEPVPAASADAAGITEQDELVGRGEAIAEVACADCHAIGADGESPHAEAPPFRLLYQTVEIGALKDAFAAGRVTDHPDMPDWVFEPVDIDGLIAYLETVQARSPE
;
A
#
# COMPACT_ATOMS: atom_id res chain seq x y z
N MET A 1 -73.75 -31.38 -3.84
CA MET A 1 -73.29 -32.41 -2.88
C MET A 1 -71.83 -32.75 -3.18
N ARG A 2 -70.99 -32.85 -2.13
CA ARG A 2 -69.57 -33.29 -2.13
C ARG A 2 -69.53 -34.83 -2.27
N PRO A 3 -68.44 -35.48 -2.73
CA PRO A 3 -67.18 -35.62 -1.98
C PRO A 3 -65.93 -35.52 -2.90
N GLY A 4 -64.67 -35.47 -2.48
CA GLY A 4 -64.01 -35.68 -1.20
C GLY A 4 -62.59 -36.21 -1.48
N PHE A 5 -61.59 -35.54 -0.91
CA PHE A 5 -60.27 -36.02 -0.46
C PHE A 5 -59.37 -36.94 -1.32
N ALA A 6 -58.16 -36.45 -1.61
CA ALA A 6 -56.86 -37.04 -1.20
C ALA A 6 -55.74 -36.20 -1.85
N LEU A 7 -55.05 -35.30 -1.13
CA LEU A 7 -53.75 -35.56 -0.49
C LEU A 7 -52.83 -36.48 -1.31
N LEU A 8 -51.86 -35.89 -2.01
CA LEU A 8 -50.52 -36.45 -2.02
C LEU A 8 -49.46 -35.35 -2.14
N SER A 9 -48.58 -35.39 -1.15
CA SER A 9 -47.43 -34.55 -0.90
C SER A 9 -46.39 -34.68 -2.02
N LEU A 10 -45.81 -33.56 -2.47
CA LEU A 10 -44.57 -33.57 -3.24
C LEU A 10 -43.53 -32.72 -2.52
N CYS A 11 -42.82 -33.37 -1.59
CA CYS A 11 -41.56 -32.87 -1.04
C CYS A 11 -40.50 -33.00 -2.13
N VAL A 12 -40.11 -31.89 -2.77
CA VAL A 12 -38.91 -31.85 -3.61
C VAL A 12 -37.72 -31.51 -2.70
N ALA A 13 -37.05 -32.54 -2.20
CA ALA A 13 -35.73 -32.42 -1.60
C ALA A 13 -34.68 -32.46 -2.72
N LEU A 14 -34.16 -31.29 -3.12
CA LEU A 14 -32.97 -31.22 -3.97
C LEU A 14 -31.73 -31.31 -3.07
N ALA A 15 -31.10 -32.48 -3.14
CA ALA A 15 -29.89 -32.85 -2.45
C ALA A 15 -28.65 -32.15 -3.04
N LEU A 16 -27.76 -31.74 -2.14
CA LEU A 16 -26.37 -31.36 -2.41
C LEU A 16 -25.57 -32.61 -2.82
N PRO A 17 -24.71 -32.56 -3.85
CA PRO A 17 -23.63 -33.52 -3.98
C PRO A 17 -22.36 -32.96 -3.34
N ALA A 18 -21.94 -33.60 -2.25
CA ALA A 18 -20.58 -33.49 -1.73
C ALA A 18 -19.70 -34.61 -2.31
N CYS A 19 -18.46 -34.25 -2.66
CA CYS A 19 -17.23 -35.04 -2.71
C CYS A 19 -17.17 -36.28 -3.62
N THR A 20 -16.47 -36.13 -4.75
CA THR A 20 -15.63 -37.21 -5.29
C THR A 20 -14.18 -36.77 -5.31
N LYS A 21 -13.39 -37.53 -4.57
CA LYS A 21 -11.93 -37.50 -4.35
C LYS A 21 -11.14 -37.39 -5.66
N VAL A 22 -10.34 -36.33 -5.81
CA VAL A 22 -9.12 -36.37 -6.65
C VAL A 22 -7.96 -36.80 -5.76
N ALA A 23 -7.14 -37.66 -6.35
CA ALA A 23 -6.10 -38.43 -5.73
C ALA A 23 -4.95 -37.56 -5.18
N ASP A 24 -4.33 -38.13 -4.16
CA ASP A 24 -2.98 -37.87 -3.68
C ASP A 24 -2.00 -37.89 -4.86
N GLU A 25 -1.59 -36.71 -5.34
CA GLU A 25 -0.47 -36.56 -6.27
C GLU A 25 0.78 -36.33 -5.41
N PRO A 26 1.80 -37.20 -5.47
CA PRO A 26 3.01 -37.02 -4.69
C PRO A 26 3.69 -35.70 -5.08
N PRO A 27 4.29 -34.98 -4.12
CA PRO A 27 4.92 -33.69 -4.38
C PRO A 27 5.96 -33.84 -5.49
N PRO A 28 6.05 -32.89 -6.45
CA PRO A 28 7.13 -32.92 -7.42
C PRO A 28 8.47 -32.87 -6.67
N GLU A 29 9.32 -33.85 -6.91
CA GLU A 29 10.72 -33.79 -6.46
C GLU A 29 11.39 -32.53 -7.04
N PRO A 30 12.33 -31.92 -6.29
CA PRO A 30 12.89 -30.63 -6.64
C PRO A 30 13.75 -30.76 -7.90
N VAL A 31 13.38 -30.02 -8.96
CA VAL A 31 14.29 -29.75 -10.07
C VAL A 31 15.29 -28.66 -9.63
N PRO A 32 16.61 -28.93 -9.57
CA PRO A 32 17.58 -27.88 -9.29
C PRO A 32 18.00 -27.15 -10.58
N ALA A 33 18.30 -25.87 -10.38
CA ALA A 33 19.02 -24.94 -11.27
C ALA A 33 18.21 -24.16 -12.32
N ALA A 34 17.75 -22.97 -11.91
CA ALA A 34 18.27 -21.72 -12.45
C ALA A 34 18.15 -20.63 -11.38
N SER A 35 19.28 -20.19 -10.83
CA SER A 35 19.39 -18.96 -10.05
C SER A 35 19.96 -17.88 -10.96
N ALA A 36 19.20 -16.80 -11.14
CA ALA A 36 19.65 -15.41 -11.27
C ALA A 36 18.40 -14.53 -11.21
N ASP A 37 18.26 -13.88 -10.06
CA ASP A 37 17.42 -12.74 -9.68
C ASP A 37 16.59 -12.08 -10.79
N ALA A 38 15.36 -12.53 -10.98
CA ALA A 38 14.27 -11.65 -11.36
C ALA A 38 13.57 -11.27 -10.06
N ALA A 39 14.15 -10.35 -9.29
CA ALA A 39 13.41 -9.66 -8.25
C ALA A 39 12.28 -8.92 -8.97
N GLY A 40 11.08 -9.49 -8.92
CA GLY A 40 9.89 -8.80 -9.38
C GLY A 40 9.72 -7.51 -8.57
N ILE A 41 9.23 -6.47 -9.23
CA ILE A 41 8.75 -5.27 -8.54
C ILE A 41 7.68 -5.73 -7.54
N THR A 42 7.83 -5.39 -6.27
CA THR A 42 6.83 -5.68 -5.24
C THR A 42 5.80 -4.55 -5.18
N GLU A 43 4.65 -4.81 -4.57
CA GLU A 43 3.65 -3.76 -4.30
C GLU A 43 4.25 -2.60 -3.48
N GLN A 44 5.20 -2.91 -2.60
CA GLN A 44 5.93 -1.89 -1.84
C GLN A 44 6.81 -1.02 -2.75
N ASP A 45 7.51 -1.62 -3.72
CA ASP A 45 8.34 -0.87 -4.67
C ASP A 45 7.48 0.07 -5.53
N GLU A 46 6.27 -0.36 -5.92
CA GLU A 46 5.33 0.50 -6.63
C GLU A 46 4.84 1.68 -5.78
N LEU A 47 4.57 1.46 -4.50
CA LEU A 47 4.21 2.52 -3.56
C LEU A 47 5.36 3.52 -3.37
N VAL A 48 6.59 3.02 -3.20
CA VAL A 48 7.78 3.87 -3.07
C VAL A 48 7.97 4.72 -4.33
N GLY A 49 7.87 4.12 -5.52
CA GLY A 49 8.00 4.85 -6.79
C GLY A 49 6.89 5.88 -7.00
N ARG A 50 5.65 5.57 -6.58
CA ARG A 50 4.55 6.54 -6.55
C ARG A 50 4.86 7.72 -5.62
N GLY A 51 5.33 7.44 -4.41
CA GLY A 51 5.69 8.45 -3.43
C GLY A 51 6.82 9.36 -3.89
N GLU A 52 7.85 8.79 -4.50
CA GLU A 52 8.98 9.53 -5.09
C GLU A 52 8.48 10.50 -6.17
N ALA A 53 7.64 10.03 -7.10
CA ALA A 53 7.09 10.87 -8.16
C ALA A 53 6.23 12.02 -7.60
N ILE A 54 5.48 11.79 -6.52
CA ILE A 54 4.73 12.86 -5.85
C ILE A 54 5.69 13.84 -5.19
N ALA A 55 6.71 13.35 -4.47
CA ALA A 55 7.69 14.20 -3.81
C ALA A 55 8.45 15.11 -4.78
N GLU A 56 8.80 14.59 -5.97
CA GLU A 56 9.42 15.37 -7.05
C GLU A 56 8.54 16.54 -7.50
N VAL A 57 7.24 16.31 -7.68
CA VAL A 57 6.33 17.31 -8.25
C VAL A 57 5.80 18.28 -7.19
N ALA A 58 5.50 17.78 -6.00
CA ALA A 58 4.78 18.54 -4.97
C ALA A 58 5.69 19.08 -3.85
N CYS A 59 6.91 18.55 -3.69
CA CYS A 59 7.74 18.83 -2.53
C CYS A 59 9.15 19.36 -2.87
N ALA A 60 9.70 19.01 -4.03
CA ALA A 60 11.11 19.29 -4.37
C ALA A 60 11.44 20.78 -4.54
N ASP A 61 10.45 21.63 -4.80
CA ASP A 61 10.65 23.08 -4.86
C ASP A 61 11.08 23.67 -3.51
N CYS A 62 10.75 22.99 -2.40
CA CYS A 62 11.09 23.44 -1.05
C CYS A 62 12.04 22.48 -0.34
N HIS A 63 11.86 21.17 -0.49
CA HIS A 63 12.60 20.15 0.26
C HIS A 63 13.67 19.46 -0.60
N ALA A 64 14.83 19.16 0.00
CA ALA A 64 15.71 18.15 -0.55
C ALA A 64 15.11 16.75 -0.29
N ILE A 65 14.56 16.15 -1.33
CA ILE A 65 13.80 14.88 -1.24
C ILE A 65 14.67 13.62 -1.30
N GLY A 66 15.92 13.75 -1.74
CA GLY A 66 16.83 12.62 -1.96
C GLY A 66 17.71 12.27 -0.75
N ALA A 67 18.61 11.31 -0.94
CA ALA A 67 19.54 10.85 0.09
C ALA A 67 20.58 11.92 0.49
N ASP A 68 20.81 12.91 -0.37
CA ASP A 68 21.81 13.96 -0.18
C ASP A 68 21.25 15.33 -0.60
N GLY A 69 22.04 16.38 -0.37
CA GLY A 69 21.72 17.75 -0.80
C GLY A 69 21.00 18.58 0.26
N GLU A 70 21.07 19.89 0.12
CA GLU A 70 20.42 20.86 0.98
C GLU A 70 19.06 21.26 0.39
N SER A 71 18.08 21.51 1.26
CA SER A 71 16.77 21.97 0.82
C SER A 71 16.84 23.34 0.15
N PRO A 72 16.13 23.57 -0.96
CA PRO A 72 16.05 24.89 -1.59
C PRO A 72 15.46 25.95 -0.65
N HIS A 73 14.48 25.56 0.19
CA HIS A 73 13.89 26.44 1.18
C HIS A 73 14.56 26.24 2.55
N ALA A 74 15.04 27.31 3.18
CA ALA A 74 15.87 27.23 4.39
C ALA A 74 15.14 26.60 5.59
N GLU A 75 13.83 26.80 5.70
CA GLU A 75 13.00 26.24 6.78
C GLU A 75 12.43 24.86 6.46
N ALA A 76 12.64 24.37 5.23
CA ALA A 76 12.18 23.05 4.83
C ALA A 76 13.26 22.02 5.16
N PRO A 77 13.09 21.14 6.15
CA PRO A 77 14.09 20.12 6.44
C PRO A 77 14.24 19.16 5.25
N PRO A 78 15.47 18.69 4.93
CA PRO A 78 15.64 17.60 3.99
C PRO A 78 14.85 16.37 4.44
N PHE A 79 14.22 15.65 3.50
CA PHE A 79 13.33 14.53 3.84
C PHE A 79 14.00 13.46 4.70
N ARG A 80 15.27 13.23 4.44
CA ARG A 80 16.11 12.28 5.15
C ARG A 80 16.30 12.60 6.66
N LEU A 81 16.01 13.85 7.07
CA LEU A 81 16.10 14.32 8.45
C LEU A 81 14.73 14.64 9.06
N LEU A 82 13.62 14.33 8.37
CA LEU A 82 12.27 14.69 8.84
C LEU A 82 11.95 14.09 10.21
N TYR A 83 12.40 12.86 10.50
CA TYR A 83 12.23 12.19 11.80
C TYR A 83 12.69 13.01 13.01
N GLN A 84 13.60 13.97 12.83
CA GLN A 84 14.06 14.84 13.92
C GLN A 84 13.02 15.89 14.33
N THR A 85 12.04 16.14 13.45
CA THR A 85 11.09 17.25 13.57
C THR A 85 9.64 16.79 13.57
N VAL A 86 9.33 15.67 12.91
CA VAL A 86 7.97 15.16 12.73
C VAL A 86 7.95 13.63 12.80
N GLU A 87 7.03 13.09 13.58
CA GLU A 87 6.74 11.65 13.60
C GLU A 87 5.99 11.25 12.31
N ILE A 88 6.46 10.20 11.63
CA ILE A 88 5.90 9.79 10.32
C ILE A 88 4.42 9.41 10.39
N GLY A 89 3.98 8.79 11.49
CA GLY A 89 2.56 8.50 11.72
C GLY A 89 1.70 9.77 11.81
N ALA A 90 2.19 10.80 12.51
CA ALA A 90 1.48 12.08 12.60
C ALA A 90 1.45 12.79 11.25
N LEU A 91 2.52 12.67 10.46
CA LEU A 91 2.57 13.21 9.10
C LEU A 91 1.54 12.54 8.19
N LYS A 92 1.35 11.22 8.30
CA LYS A 92 0.31 10.48 7.57
C LYS A 92 -1.09 11.00 7.91
N ASP A 93 -1.38 11.18 9.19
CA ASP A 93 -2.68 11.70 9.64
C ASP A 93 -2.90 13.13 9.13
N ALA A 94 -1.85 13.95 9.12
CA ALA A 94 -1.85 15.31 8.60
C ALA A 94 -2.19 15.35 7.09
N PHE A 95 -1.54 14.51 6.28
CA PHE A 95 -1.89 14.34 4.87
C PHE A 95 -3.34 13.86 4.68
N ALA A 96 -3.81 12.91 5.48
CA ALA A 96 -5.18 12.41 5.40
C ALA A 96 -6.22 13.47 5.78
N ALA A 97 -5.86 14.42 6.64
CA ALA A 97 -6.67 15.59 6.98
C ALA A 97 -6.57 16.72 5.94
N GLY A 98 -5.71 16.58 4.93
CA GLY A 98 -5.43 17.60 3.91
C GLY A 98 -4.68 18.81 4.44
N ARG A 99 -3.94 18.68 5.55
CA ARG A 99 -3.17 19.76 6.20
C ARG A 99 -1.92 19.19 6.83
N VAL A 100 -0.77 19.45 6.21
CA VAL A 100 0.50 18.79 6.51
C VAL A 100 1.35 19.58 7.52
N THR A 101 1.20 20.90 7.57
CA THR A 101 1.96 21.76 8.51
C THR A 101 1.18 22.99 8.93
N ASP A 102 1.63 23.57 10.04
CA ASP A 102 1.13 24.82 10.61
C ASP A 102 1.89 26.08 10.12
N HIS A 103 2.84 26.01 9.17
CA HIS A 103 3.50 27.19 8.58
C HIS A 103 2.90 27.54 7.19
N PRO A 104 2.55 28.82 6.93
CA PRO A 104 1.90 29.27 5.68
C PRO A 104 2.64 29.00 4.36
N ASP A 105 3.93 28.67 4.38
CA ASP A 105 4.73 28.52 3.16
C ASP A 105 4.63 27.09 2.59
N MET A 106 4.21 26.11 3.40
CA MET A 106 3.93 24.77 2.88
C MET A 106 2.50 24.72 2.33
N PRO A 107 2.32 24.42 1.03
CA PRO A 107 1.00 24.33 0.43
C PRO A 107 0.15 23.25 1.08
N ASP A 108 -1.15 23.50 1.16
CA ASP A 108 -2.12 22.45 1.44
C ASP A 108 -2.23 21.52 0.23
N TRP A 109 -2.09 20.22 0.49
CA TRP A 109 -2.25 19.18 -0.51
C TRP A 109 -3.41 18.26 -0.12
N VAL A 110 -4.23 17.93 -1.12
CA VAL A 110 -5.26 16.88 -0.98
C VAL A 110 -4.79 15.70 -1.82
N PHE A 111 -4.30 14.67 -1.14
CA PHE A 111 -3.83 13.43 -1.76
C PHE A 111 -4.88 12.33 -1.61
N GLU A 112 -4.94 11.44 -2.60
CA GLU A 112 -5.71 10.20 -2.48
C GLU A 112 -5.05 9.27 -1.46
N PRO A 113 -5.79 8.36 -0.79
CA PRO A 113 -5.21 7.49 0.24
C PRO A 113 -3.98 6.69 -0.22
N VAL A 114 -4.00 6.19 -1.46
CA VAL A 114 -2.88 5.45 -2.05
C VAL A 114 -1.64 6.33 -2.30
N ASP A 115 -1.85 7.61 -2.57
CA ASP A 115 -0.77 8.58 -2.76
C ASP A 115 -0.12 8.95 -1.43
N ILE A 116 -0.93 9.05 -0.37
CA ILE A 116 -0.43 9.21 1.01
C ILE A 116 0.40 7.99 1.40
N ASP A 117 -0.11 6.77 1.19
CA ASP A 117 0.63 5.55 1.49
C ASP A 117 1.95 5.49 0.70
N GLY A 118 1.94 5.89 -0.56
CA GLY A 118 3.16 5.98 -1.39
C GLY A 118 4.17 6.98 -0.85
N LEU A 119 3.72 8.20 -0.51
CA LEU A 119 4.59 9.24 0.08
C LEU A 119 5.23 8.77 1.39
N ILE A 120 4.44 8.16 2.27
CA ILE A 120 4.96 7.63 3.55
C ILE A 120 5.98 6.52 3.29
N ALA A 121 5.68 5.59 2.38
CA ALA A 121 6.61 4.54 1.98
C ALA A 121 7.93 5.11 1.46
N TYR A 122 7.89 6.12 0.58
CA TYR A 122 9.09 6.77 0.07
C TYR A 122 9.89 7.46 1.18
N LEU A 123 9.22 8.21 2.07
CA LEU A 123 9.85 8.89 3.22
C LEU A 123 10.57 7.90 4.14
N GLU A 124 9.99 6.73 4.41
CA GLU A 124 10.64 5.68 5.19
C GLU A 124 11.92 5.20 4.49
N THR A 125 11.92 5.04 3.16
CA THR A 125 13.12 4.59 2.43
C THR A 125 14.27 5.59 2.45
N VAL A 126 13.99 6.90 2.31
CA VAL A 126 15.05 7.92 2.26
C VAL A 126 15.65 8.17 3.64
N GLN A 127 14.85 8.02 4.70
CA GLN A 127 15.31 8.15 6.08
C GLN A 127 16.10 6.92 6.54
N ALA A 128 15.72 5.71 6.14
CA ALA A 128 16.49 4.49 6.43
C ALA A 128 17.90 4.49 5.82
N ARG A 129 18.14 5.32 4.80
CA ARG A 129 19.46 5.49 4.16
C ARG A 129 20.36 6.51 4.87
N SER A 130 19.82 7.29 5.80
CA SER A 130 20.60 8.27 6.57
C SER A 130 21.12 7.64 7.86
N PRO A 131 22.44 7.68 8.13
CA PRO A 131 22.95 7.30 9.44
C PRO A 131 22.44 8.29 10.50
N GLU A 132 22.11 7.75 11.68
CA GLU A 132 21.61 8.50 12.85
C GLU A 132 22.49 9.68 13.28
#